data_AF-A0A0G4LNZ0-F1
#
_entry.id   AF-A0A0G4LNZ0-F1
#
_cell.length_a   1.000
_cell.length_b   1.000
_cell.length_c   1.000
_cell.angle_alpha   90.00
_cell.angle_beta   90.00
_cell.angle_gamma   90.00
#
_symmetry.space_group_name_H-M   'P 1'
#
loop_
_entity.id
_entity.type
_entity.pdbx_description
1 polymer ?
#
loop_
_entity_poly.entity_id
_entity_poly.type
_entity_poly.pdbx_seq_one_letter_code
_entity_poly.pdbx_strand_id
1 'polypeptide(L)'
;MKLSKEMVDCMGGVNSDQFKQFKQYCFLAYAALRKSSNLILNLFSLMVDANIPDIRFEPDKAVLKVRERFHLELSEEEAIRYFDRVIEDTLGAIAPVVIDKLHELVQAFRN
;
A
#
# COMPACT_ATOMS: atom_id res chain seq x y z
N MET A 1 2.59 -1.87 -2.58
CA MET A 1 2.30 -0.45 -2.27
C MET A 1 3.35 0.43 -2.97
N LYS A 2 3.14 1.73 -3.16
CA LYS A 2 4.19 2.63 -3.68
C LYS A 2 4.81 3.38 -2.50
N LEU A 3 5.93 2.88 -1.99
CA LEU A 3 6.68 3.48 -0.90
C LEU A 3 8.17 3.30 -1.21
N SER A 4 8.92 4.40 -1.25
CA SER A 4 10.36 4.35 -1.52
C SER A 4 11.16 4.27 -0.22
N LYS A 5 12.43 3.88 -0.34
CA LYS A 5 13.35 3.83 0.80
C LYS A 5 13.50 5.20 1.46
N GLU A 6 13.67 6.24 0.67
CA GLU A 6 13.87 7.62 1.13
C GLU A 6 12.68 8.11 1.95
N MET A 7 11.45 7.71 1.58
CA MET A 7 10.25 8.02 2.35
C MET A 7 10.29 7.37 3.74
N VAL A 8 10.75 6.12 3.82
CA VAL A 8 10.86 5.36 5.08
C VAL A 8 11.98 5.94 5.95
N ASP A 9 13.13 6.25 5.34
CA ASP A 9 14.26 6.86 6.03
C ASP A 9 13.89 8.25 6.57
N CYS A 10 13.08 9.03 5.83
CA CYS A 10 12.54 10.31 6.30
C CYS A 10 11.62 10.17 7.52
N MET A 11 10.91 9.04 7.64
CA MET A 11 10.14 8.70 8.84
C MET A 11 11.02 8.16 9.98
N GLY A 12 12.34 8.10 9.84
CA GLY A 12 13.26 7.56 10.85
C GLY A 12 13.52 6.06 10.76
N GLY A 13 13.13 5.43 9.64
CA GLY A 13 13.35 4.01 9.39
C GLY A 13 12.22 3.11 9.90
N VAL A 14 12.26 1.82 9.52
CA VAL A 14 11.19 0.83 9.78
C VAL A 14 10.89 0.59 11.27
N ASN A 15 11.84 0.89 12.15
CA ASN A 15 11.71 0.67 13.59
C ASN A 15 11.27 1.94 14.35
N SER A 16 11.17 3.09 13.68
CA SER A 16 10.79 4.34 14.33
C SER A 16 9.32 4.36 14.74
N ASP A 17 9.01 5.17 15.75
CA ASP A 17 7.63 5.34 16.18
C ASP A 17 6.79 6.11 15.13
N GLN A 18 7.41 6.98 14.34
CA GLN A 18 6.76 7.68 13.24
C GLN A 18 6.36 6.70 12.13
N PHE A 19 7.19 5.69 11.82
CA PHE A 19 6.84 4.66 10.86
C PHE A 19 5.69 3.78 11.37
N LYS A 20 5.70 3.41 12.66
CA LYS A 20 4.57 2.70 13.28
C LYS A 20 3.28 3.51 13.21
N GLN A 21 3.35 4.81 13.48
CA GLN A 21 2.20 5.72 13.39
C GLN A 21 1.70 5.86 11.95
N PHE A 22 2.60 5.93 10.96
CA PHE A 22 2.25 5.87 9.54
C PHE A 22 1.46 4.60 9.22
N LYS A 23 1.94 3.41 9.64
CA LYS A 23 1.21 2.14 9.44
C LYS A 23 -0.18 2.20 10.08
N GLN A 24 -0.29 2.73 11.29
CA GLN A 24 -1.56 2.88 11.99
C GLN A 24 -2.56 3.74 11.19
N TYR A 25 -2.13 4.88 10.66
CA TYR A 25 -2.99 5.72 9.82
C TYR A 25 -3.39 5.01 8.52
N CYS A 26 -2.48 4.26 7.91
CA CYS A 26 -2.77 3.43 6.76
C CYS A 26 -3.89 2.40 7.04
N PHE A 27 -3.86 1.74 8.19
CA PHE A 27 -4.92 0.80 8.60
C PHE A 27 -6.27 1.50 8.83
N LEU A 28 -6.26 2.61 9.55
CA LEU A 28 -7.48 3.40 9.82
C LEU A 28 -8.12 3.90 8.52
N ALA A 29 -7.30 4.43 7.60
CA ALA A 29 -7.77 4.88 6.30
C ALA A 29 -8.34 3.72 5.47
N TYR A 30 -7.66 2.57 5.43
CA TYR A 30 -8.14 1.40 4.70
C TYR A 30 -9.49 0.90 5.24
N ALA A 31 -9.62 0.80 6.57
CA ALA A 31 -10.87 0.42 7.21
C ALA A 31 -12.01 1.41 6.92
N ALA A 32 -11.74 2.73 7.00
CA ALA A 32 -12.72 3.76 6.70
C ALA A 32 -13.18 3.71 5.23
N LEU A 33 -12.26 3.53 4.29
CA LEU A 33 -12.59 3.43 2.87
C LEU A 33 -13.38 2.15 2.55
N ARG A 34 -13.04 1.01 3.18
CA ARG A 34 -13.80 -0.24 3.05
C ARG A 34 -15.25 -0.10 3.50
N LYS A 35 -15.50 0.62 4.61
CA LYS A 35 -16.87 0.92 5.10
C LYS A 35 -17.69 1.73 4.08
N SER A 36 -17.04 2.61 3.33
CA SER A 36 -17.66 3.44 2.28
C SER A 36 -17.54 2.88 0.86
N SER A 37 -17.13 1.62 0.70
CA SER A 37 -16.82 0.99 -0.60
C SER A 37 -18.00 1.00 -1.57
N ASN A 38 -19.23 0.77 -1.10
CA ASN A 38 -20.43 0.77 -1.95
C ASN A 38 -20.61 2.10 -2.71
N LEU A 39 -20.43 3.23 -2.04
CA LEU A 39 -20.51 4.55 -2.67
C LEU A 39 -19.43 4.70 -3.75
N ILE A 40 -18.20 4.32 -3.44
CA ILE A 40 -17.06 4.41 -4.35
C ILE A 40 -17.32 3.54 -5.60
N LEU A 41 -17.76 2.30 -5.42
CA LEU A 41 -18.05 1.38 -6.53
C LEU A 41 -19.20 1.86 -7.40
N ASN A 42 -20.25 2.45 -6.81
CA ASN A 42 -21.36 3.04 -7.56
C ASN A 42 -20.89 4.24 -8.39
N LEU A 43 -20.01 5.09 -7.85
CA LEU A 43 -19.42 6.20 -8.62
C LEU A 43 -18.57 5.69 -9.79
N PHE A 44 -17.77 4.63 -9.60
CA PHE A 44 -17.02 4.03 -10.71
C PHE A 44 -17.92 3.40 -11.77
N SER A 45 -19.05 2.81 -11.37
CA SER A 45 -20.09 2.33 -12.31
C SER A 45 -20.70 3.51 -13.08
N LEU A 46 -20.88 4.64 -12.39
CA LEU A 46 -21.14 6.00 -12.91
C LEU A 46 -20.27 6.41 -14.10
N MET A 47 -18.97 6.16 -13.95
CA MET A 47 -17.92 6.72 -14.81
C MET A 47 -17.51 5.83 -15.98
N VAL A 48 -18.17 4.68 -16.16
CA VAL A 48 -17.84 3.73 -17.24
C VAL A 48 -17.86 4.41 -18.62
N ASP A 49 -18.84 5.29 -18.84
CA ASP A 49 -19.01 6.04 -20.10
C ASP A 49 -18.35 7.43 -20.10
N ALA A 50 -17.58 7.79 -19.07
CA ALA A 50 -16.98 9.12 -18.91
C ALA A 50 -15.80 9.40 -19.87
N ASN A 51 -15.52 8.50 -20.83
CA ASN A 51 -14.43 8.58 -21.80
C ASN A 51 -13.03 8.76 -21.17
N ILE A 52 -12.84 8.26 -19.95
CA ILE A 52 -11.55 8.21 -19.25
C ILE A 52 -10.68 7.14 -19.92
N PRO A 53 -9.47 7.45 -20.42
CA PRO A 53 -8.66 6.52 -21.23
C PRO A 53 -8.48 5.12 -20.62
N ASP A 54 -8.10 5.06 -19.34
CA ASP A 54 -7.85 3.78 -18.64
C ASP A 54 -9.13 2.98 -18.37
N ILE A 55 -10.28 3.65 -18.22
CA ILE A 55 -11.58 2.99 -18.04
C ILE A 55 -12.12 2.52 -19.37
N ARG A 56 -12.00 3.35 -20.41
CA ARG A 56 -12.49 3.06 -21.77
C ARG A 56 -11.87 1.81 -22.37
N PHE A 57 -10.63 1.49 -22.01
CA PHE A 57 -9.96 0.29 -22.51
C PHE A 57 -10.56 -1.00 -21.96
N GLU A 58 -11.00 -1.01 -20.69
CA GLU A 58 -11.61 -2.17 -20.03
C GLU A 58 -12.76 -1.74 -19.08
N PRO A 59 -13.89 -1.24 -19.62
CA PRO A 59 -14.97 -0.64 -18.83
C PRO A 59 -15.53 -1.60 -17.78
N ASP A 60 -15.77 -2.85 -18.19
CA ASP A 60 -16.32 -3.91 -17.33
C ASP A 60 -15.35 -4.31 -16.19
N LYS A 61 -14.05 -4.08 -16.38
CA LYS A 61 -13.03 -4.44 -15.38
C LYS A 61 -12.67 -3.28 -14.45
N ALA A 62 -13.01 -2.04 -14.78
CA ALA A 62 -12.65 -0.89 -13.95
C ALA A 62 -13.25 -1.02 -12.54
N VAL A 63 -14.55 -1.29 -12.44
CA VAL A 63 -15.25 -1.50 -11.16
C VAL A 63 -14.72 -2.74 -10.43
N LEU A 64 -14.50 -3.84 -11.17
CA LEU A 64 -14.00 -5.10 -10.61
C LEU A 64 -12.61 -4.92 -10.00
N LYS A 65 -11.68 -4.28 -10.72
CA LYS A 65 -10.32 -4.01 -10.22
C LYS A 65 -10.35 -3.16 -8.95
N VAL A 66 -11.24 -2.16 -8.87
CA VAL A 66 -11.38 -1.34 -7.64
C VAL A 66 -11.94 -2.19 -6.49
N ARG A 67 -12.95 -3.02 -6.75
CA ARG A 67 -13.51 -3.95 -5.75
C ARG A 67 -12.47 -4.93 -5.22
N GLU A 68 -11.63 -5.49 -6.09
CA GLU A 68 -10.55 -6.38 -5.70
C GLU A 68 -9.57 -5.70 -4.74
N ARG A 69 -9.25 -4.42 -4.93
CA ARG A 69 -8.37 -3.68 -3.99
C ARG A 69 -8.98 -3.52 -2.60
N PHE A 70 -10.30 -3.53 -2.51
CA PHE A 70 -10.99 -3.42 -1.23
C PHE A 70 -11.03 -4.72 -0.43
N HIS A 71 -10.86 -5.90 -1.06
CA HIS A 71 -10.92 -7.21 -0.40
C HIS A 71 -12.16 -7.41 0.49
N LEU A 72 -13.34 -7.05 -0.03
CA LEU A 72 -14.60 -7.02 0.74
C LEU A 72 -15.03 -8.39 1.29
N GLU A 73 -14.45 -9.47 0.78
CA GLU A 73 -14.61 -10.84 1.27
C GLU A 73 -13.93 -11.10 2.63
N LEU A 74 -12.93 -10.29 3.00
CA LEU A 74 -12.21 -10.41 4.26
C LEU A 74 -12.92 -9.68 5.40
N SER A 75 -12.83 -10.19 6.61
CA SER A 75 -13.17 -9.45 7.83
C SER A 75 -12.24 -8.23 8.02
N GLU A 76 -12.61 -7.30 8.91
CA GLU A 76 -11.78 -6.11 9.20
C GLU A 76 -10.39 -6.49 9.71
N GLU A 77 -10.29 -7.51 10.56
CA GLU A 77 -9.02 -8.02 11.10
C GLU A 77 -8.15 -8.66 10.01
N GLU A 78 -8.75 -9.50 9.16
CA GLU A 78 -8.05 -10.14 8.05
C GLU A 78 -7.58 -9.12 7.00
N ALA A 79 -8.39 -8.10 6.74
CA ALA A 79 -8.06 -7.01 5.84
C ALA A 79 -6.88 -6.18 6.35
N ILE A 80 -6.80 -5.92 7.66
CA ILE A 80 -5.65 -5.25 8.28
C ILE A 80 -4.39 -6.12 8.15
N ARG A 81 -4.48 -7.42 8.45
CA ARG A 81 -3.34 -8.36 8.29
C ARG A 81 -2.89 -8.49 6.84
N TYR A 82 -3.83 -8.47 5.90
CA TYR A 82 -3.50 -8.43 4.48
C TYR A 82 -2.75 -7.13 4.14
N PHE A 83 -3.24 -5.98 4.60
CA PHE A 83 -2.61 -4.71 4.28
C PHE A 83 -1.24 -4.55 4.93
N ASP A 84 -1.03 -5.08 6.15
CA ASP A 84 0.29 -5.11 6.80
C ASP A 84 1.28 -5.93 5.96
N ARG A 85 0.87 -7.11 5.45
CA ARG A 85 1.69 -7.89 4.50
C ARG A 85 2.03 -7.11 3.22
N VAL A 86 1.07 -6.38 2.65
CA VAL A 86 1.33 -5.53 1.47
C VAL A 86 2.38 -4.44 1.78
N ILE A 87 2.38 -3.90 3.00
CA ILE A 87 3.39 -2.95 3.47
C ILE A 87 4.74 -3.65 3.62
N GLU A 88 4.77 -4.78 4.32
CA GLU A 88 5.99 -5.58 4.55
C GLU A 88 6.63 -6.07 3.26
N ASP A 89 5.86 -6.56 2.28
CA ASP A 89 6.38 -6.98 0.97
C ASP A 89 7.03 -5.81 0.23
N THR A 90 6.46 -4.61 0.36
CA THR A 90 7.02 -3.39 -0.23
C THR A 90 8.34 -3.00 0.45
N LEU A 91 8.49 -3.27 1.75
CA LEU A 91 9.73 -3.06 2.50
C LEU A 91 10.75 -4.19 2.33
N GLY A 92 10.30 -5.44 2.16
CA GLY A 92 11.14 -6.59 1.91
C GLY A 92 11.85 -6.47 0.57
N ALA A 93 11.24 -5.81 -0.42
CA ALA A 93 11.93 -5.38 -1.63
C ALA A 93 13.05 -4.34 -1.37
N ILE A 94 13.00 -3.63 -0.24
CA ILE A 94 13.96 -2.58 0.16
C ILE A 94 15.04 -3.14 1.12
N ALA A 95 14.72 -4.16 1.91
CA ALA A 95 15.57 -4.72 2.95
C ALA A 95 16.94 -5.24 2.47
N PRO A 96 17.06 -5.96 1.33
CA PRO A 96 18.35 -6.35 0.78
C PRO A 96 19.27 -5.15 0.53
N VAL A 97 18.73 -4.06 -0.01
CA VAL A 97 19.50 -2.84 -0.33
C VAL A 97 19.97 -2.10 0.92
N VAL A 98 19.24 -2.22 2.03
CA VAL A 98 19.65 -1.63 3.33
C VAL A 98 20.73 -2.47 3.98
N ILE A 99 20.58 -3.80 3.96
CA ILE A 99 21.58 -4.75 4.47
C ILE A 99 22.88 -4.60 3.67
N ASP A 100 22.81 -4.52 2.34
CA ASP A 100 23.96 -4.36 1.47
C ASP A 100 24.73 -3.07 1.80
N LYS A 101 24.03 -1.94 1.97
CA LYS A 101 24.67 -0.66 2.34
C LYS A 101 25.27 -0.66 3.74
N LEU A 102 24.63 -1.32 4.71
CA LEU A 102 25.22 -1.51 6.03
C LEU A 102 26.47 -2.39 5.96
N HIS A 103 26.42 -3.45 5.15
CA HIS A 103 27.57 -4.34 4.94
C HIS A 103 28.72 -3.61 4.25
N GLU A 104 28.45 -2.74 3.27
CA GLU A 104 29.46 -1.88 2.63
C GLU A 104 30.08 -0.89 3.62
N LEU A 105 29.27 -0.22 4.45
CA LEU A 105 29.77 0.69 5.48
C LEU A 105 30.65 -0.04 6.49
N VAL A 106 30.21 -1.19 7.01
CA VAL A 106 30.99 -2.00 7.96
C VAL A 106 32.29 -2.50 7.31
N GLN A 107 32.29 -2.84 6.02
CA GLN A 107 33.50 -3.19 5.28
C GLN A 107 34.45 -2.00 5.08
N ALA A 108 33.90 -0.79 4.85
CA ALA A 108 34.68 0.44 4.73
C ALA A 108 35.34 0.86 6.05
N PHE A 109 34.73 0.57 7.20
CA PHE A 109 35.33 0.78 8.53
C PHE A 109 36.32 -0.31 8.95
N ARG A 110 36.43 -1.42 8.18
CA ARG A 110 37.36 -2.53 8.46
C ARG A 110 38.70 -2.41 7.74
N ASN A 111 38.93 -1.35 6.97
CA ASN A 111 40.21 -0.98 6.35
C ASN A 111 40.72 0.36 6.88
#